data_AF-A0AA91C4N9-F1
#
_entry.id   AF-A0AA91C4N9-F1
#
_cell.length_a   1.000
_cell.length_b   1.000
_cell.length_c   1.000
_cell.angle_alpha   90.00
_cell.angle_beta   90.00
_cell.angle_gamma   90.00
#
_symmetry.space_group_name_H-M   'P 1'
#
loop_
_entity.id
_entity.type
_entity.pdbx_description
1 polymer ?
#
loop_
_entity_poly.entity_id
_entity_poly.type
_entity_poly.pdbx_seq_one_letter_code
_entity_poly.pdbx_strand_id
1 'polypeptide(L)' 'MGAYYRKLQTVKHALQYYITRPNASKKDLVREKNLLKSVEEEVEIYQERNHIPKKENK' A
#
# COMPACT_ATOMS: atom_id res chain seq x y z
N MET A 1 -5.11 -16.25 4.74
CA MET A 1 -4.45 -15.03 4.24
C MET A 1 -2.95 -15.21 4.41
N GLY A 2 -2.18 -15.33 3.32
CA GLY A 2 -0.75 -15.65 3.40
C GLY A 2 0.05 -14.57 4.15
N ALA A 3 1.11 -14.98 4.85
CA ALA A 3 1.95 -14.07 5.64
C ALA A 3 2.50 -12.89 4.80
N TYR A 4 2.79 -13.13 3.53
CA TYR A 4 3.23 -12.12 2.57
C TYR A 4 2.14 -11.07 2.26
N TYR A 5 0.91 -11.50 1.94
CA TYR A 5 -0.18 -10.56 1.66
C TYR A 5 -0.55 -9.71 2.88
N ARG A 6 -0.46 -10.28 4.08
CA ARG A 6 -0.62 -9.51 5.33
C ARG A 6 0.45 -8.44 5.47
N LYS A 7 1.72 -8.77 5.18
CA LYS A 7 2.82 -7.78 5.17
C LYS A 7 2.57 -6.67 4.16
N LEU A 8 2.15 -6.98 2.94
CA LEU A 8 1.82 -5.98 1.92
C LEU A 8 0.75 -5.00 2.39
N GLN A 9 -0.34 -5.51 3.00
CA GLN A 9 -1.40 -4.64 3.53
C GLN A 9 -0.92 -3.76 4.70
N THR A 10 -0.06 -4.30 5.58
CA THR A 10 0.56 -3.50 6.66
C THR A 10 1.44 -2.39 6.09
N VAL A 11 2.29 -2.70 5.10
CA VAL A 11 3.15 -1.71 4.45
C VAL A 11 2.32 -0.65 3.74
N LYS A 12 1.28 -1.06 2.98
CA LYS A 12 0.35 -0.14 2.32
C LYS A 12 -0.25 0.85 3.32
N HIS A 13 -0.77 0.34 4.44
CA HIS A 13 -1.38 1.18 5.47
C HIS A 13 -0.37 2.13 6.12
N ALA A 14 0.83 1.65 6.43
CA ALA A 14 1.90 2.48 6.98
C ALA A 14 2.30 3.61 6.02
N LEU A 15 2.42 3.32 4.72
CA LEU A 15 2.73 4.32 3.70
C LEU A 15 1.63 5.37 3.56
N GLN A 16 0.35 4.97 3.57
CA GLN A 16 -0.80 5.89 3.58
C GLN A 16 -0.76 6.84 4.79
N TYR A 17 -0.34 6.35 5.95
CA TYR A 17 -0.14 7.20 7.12
C TYR A 17 1.07 8.14 6.94
N TYR A 18 2.22 7.62 6.51
CA TYR A 18 3.44 8.42 6.38
C TYR A 18 3.31 9.56 5.37
N ILE A 19 2.63 9.37 4.24
CA ILE A 19 2.45 10.43 3.24
C ILE A 19 1.60 11.61 3.75
N THR A 20 0.84 11.43 4.85
CA THR A 20 0.02 12.48 5.46
C THR A 20 0.65 13.07 6.73
N ARG A 21 1.85 12.62 7.11
CA ARG A 21 2.52 13.11 8.33
C ARG A 21 2.90 14.60 8.20
N PRO A 22 2.82 15.39 9.28
CA PRO A 22 3.25 16.77 9.27
C PRO A 22 4.77 16.87 9.05
N ASN A 23 5.21 18.00 8.48
CA ASN A 23 6.63 18.34 8.28
C ASN A 23 7.43 17.32 7.43
N ALA A 24 6.76 16.55 6.57
CA ALA A 24 7.43 15.65 5.64
C ALA A 24 8.17 16.44 4.55
N SER A 25 9.40 16.00 4.24
CA SER A 25 10.14 16.53 3.10
C SER A 25 9.45 16.17 1.78
N LYS A 26 9.39 17.11 0.84
CA LYS A 26 8.84 16.87 -0.52
C LYS A 26 9.51 15.67 -1.20
N LYS A 27 10.82 15.50 -1.01
CA LYS A 27 11.59 14.40 -1.60
C LYS A 27 11.17 13.04 -1.01
N ASP A 28 10.91 12.99 0.28
CA ASP A 28 10.47 11.77 0.95
C ASP A 28 9.02 11.44 0.58
N LEU A 29 8.15 12.45 0.50
CA LEU A 29 6.77 12.27 0.02
C LEU A 29 6.71 11.70 -1.40
N VAL A 30 7.58 12.16 -2.31
CA VAL A 30 7.64 11.60 -3.68
C VAL A 30 8.04 10.12 -3.65
N ARG A 31 9.06 9.76 -2.88
CA ARG A 31 9.52 8.37 -2.75
C ARG A 31 8.43 7.47 -2.13
N GLU A 32 7.80 7.92 -1.06
CA GLU A 32 6.76 7.17 -0.36
C GLU A 32 5.51 6.99 -1.21
N LYS A 33 5.11 8.01 -1.99
CA LYS A 33 4.00 7.89 -2.96
C LYS A 33 4.32 6.88 -4.07
N ASN A 34 5.54 6.91 -4.62
CA ASN A 34 5.96 5.94 -5.63
C ASN A 34 5.96 4.52 -5.06
N LEU A 35 6.47 4.34 -3.83
CA LEU A 35 6.46 3.06 -3.15
C LEU A 35 5.03 2.57 -2.84
N LEU A 36 4.15 3.47 -2.40
CA LEU A 36 2.75 3.14 -2.15
C LEU A 36 2.08 2.60 -3.41
N LYS A 37 2.31 3.24 -4.57
CA LYS A 37 1.79 2.77 -5.86
C LYS A 37 2.26 1.35 -6.19
N SER A 38 3.56 1.06 -6.03
CA SER A 38 4.08 -0.29 -6.28
C SER A 38 3.48 -1.35 -5.34
N VAL A 39 3.29 -1.00 -4.07
CA VAL A 39 2.65 -1.91 -3.10
C VAL A 39 1.16 -2.10 -3.39
N GLU A 40 0.46 -1.06 -3.87
CA GLU A 40 -0.93 -1.16 -4.31
C GLU A 40 -1.07 -2.11 -5.51
N GLU A 41 -0.22 -1.96 -6.53
CA GLU A 41 -0.17 -2.87 -7.69
C GLU A 41 0.09 -4.33 -7.27
N GLU A 42 1.04 -4.56 -6.36
CA GLU A 42 1.36 -5.90 -5.85
C GLU A 42 0.20 -6.52 -5.04
N VAL A 43 -0.51 -5.70 -4.27
CA VAL A 43 -1.75 -6.09 -3.57
C VAL A 43 -2.83 -6.50 -4.57
N GLU A 44 -3.02 -5.74 -5.65
CA GLU A 44 -4.02 -6.04 -6.68
C GLU A 44 -3.69 -7.34 -7.41
N ILE A 45 -2.44 -7.52 -7.84
CA ILE A 45 -1.98 -8.77 -8.48
C ILE A 45 -2.21 -9.96 -7.54
N TYR A 46 -1.91 -9.82 -6.25
CA TYR A 46 -2.16 -10.89 -5.29
C TYR A 46 -3.66 -11.17 -5.15
N GLN A 47 -4.50 -10.14 -5.09
CA GLN A 47 -5.95 -10.29 -5.01
C GLN A 47 -6.50 -11.04 -6.22
N GLU A 48 -6.10 -10.66 -7.42
CA GLU A 48 -6.52 -11.30 -8.68
C GLU A 48 -6.12 -12.78 -8.71
N ARG A 49 -4.85 -13.09 -8.42
CA ARG A 49 -4.32 -14.46 -8.42
C ARG A 49 -4.99 -15.39 -7.40
N ASN A 50 -5.49 -14.82 -6.31
CA ASN A 50 -6.09 -15.59 -5.21
C ASN A 50 -7.63 -15.42 -5.15
N HIS A 51 -8.24 -14.79 -6.17
CA HIS A 51 -9.68 -14.48 -6.22
C HIS A 51 -10.21 -13.78 -4.95
N ILE A 52 -9.40 -12.90 -4.35
CA ILE A 52 -9.77 -12.14 -3.17
C ILE A 52 -10.55 -10.90 -3.63
N PRO A 53 -11.77 -10.66 -3.13
CA PRO A 53 -12.54 -9.49 -3.52
C PRO A 53 -11.84 -8.19 -3.09
N LYS A 54 -11.84 -7.19 -3.97
CA LYS A 54 -11.39 -5.84 -3.62
C LYS A 54 -12.37 -5.28 -2.59
N LYS A 55 -11.85 -4.77 -1.47
CA LYS A 55 -12.68 -4.00 -0.53
C LYS A 55 -12.93 -2.64 -1.15
N GLU A 56 -14.18 -2.36 -1.50
CA GLU A 56 -14.62 -1.01 -1.81
C GLU A 56 -14.52 -0.19 -0.52
N ASN A 57 -13.61 0.78 -0.49
CA ASN A 57 -13.65 1.80 0.55
C ASN A 57 -14.89 2.66 0.28
N LYS A 58 -15.95 2.46 1.06
CA LYS A 58 -17.11 3.36 1.14
C LYS A 58 -16.74 4.66 1.84
#